data_AF-A0A924V516-F1
#
_entry.id   AF-A0A924V516-F1
#
_cell.length_a   1.000
_cell.length_b   1.000
_cell.length_c   1.000
_cell.angle_alpha   90.00
_cell.angle_beta   90.00
_cell.angle_gamma   90.00
#
_symmetry.space_group_name_H-M   'P 1'
#
loop_
_entity.id
_entity.type
_entity.pdbx_description
1 polymer ?
#
loop_
_entity_poly.entity_id
_entity_poly.type
_entity_poly.pdbx_seq_one_letter_code
_entity_poly.pdbx_strand_id
1 'polypeptide(L)'
;LAVVLYQVQSVTDKLQPRRLRAGLFTNDGELISDQHELAFDFDSINPRDRELPVRFILSRKADDANNQQVVLRLEERVDDTTHFREYKAMRYTIRRSFTSEFDF
;
A
#
# COMPACT_ATOMS: atom_id res chain seq x y z
N LEU A 1 -3.74 7.58 -7.16
CA LEU A 1 -4.61 7.19 -6.04
C LEU A 1 -3.85 7.45 -4.75
N ALA A 2 -4.36 8.31 -3.85
CA ALA A 2 -3.77 8.50 -2.53
C ALA A 2 -4.48 7.59 -1.52
N VAL A 3 -3.72 6.73 -0.85
CA VAL A 3 -4.21 5.89 0.24
C VAL A 3 -3.42 6.24 1.47
N VAL A 4 -4.11 6.55 2.56
CA VAL A 4 -3.46 6.74 3.85
C VAL A 4 -3.45 5.41 4.56
N LEU A 5 -2.26 4.88 4.79
CA LEU A 5 -2.05 3.70 5.62
C LEU A 5 -1.68 4.17 7.01
N TYR A 6 -2.37 3.70 8.03
CA TYR A 6 -2.10 4.08 9.42
C TYR A 6 -1.57 2.88 10.21
N GLN A 7 -0.51 3.13 10.98
CA GLN A 7 0.06 2.12 11.87
C GLN A 7 -0.76 2.06 13.17
N VAL A 8 -1.59 1.01 13.30
CA VAL A 8 -2.47 0.83 14.47
C VAL A 8 -1.69 0.69 15.78
N GLN A 9 -0.50 0.08 15.75
CA GLN A 9 0.30 -0.21 16.94
C GLN A 9 1.64 0.52 16.89
N SER A 10 2.10 1.02 18.03
CA SER A 10 3.40 1.69 18.17
C SER A 10 4.53 0.71 17.93
N VAL A 11 5.57 1.09 17.18
CA VAL A 11 6.86 0.41 17.35
C VAL A 11 7.29 0.67 18.78
N THR A 12 7.59 -0.40 19.51
CA THR A 12 8.14 -0.36 20.88
C THR A 12 9.35 -1.26 20.89
N ASP A 13 10.16 -1.26 21.94
CA ASP A 13 11.33 -2.15 22.08
C ASP A 13 11.01 -3.65 21.84
N LYS A 14 9.73 -4.05 21.97
CA LYS A 14 9.23 -5.41 21.64
C LYS A 14 8.71 -5.59 20.20
N LEU A 15 8.41 -4.50 19.49
CA LEU A 15 7.87 -4.48 18.13
C LEU A 15 8.96 -3.97 17.20
N GLN A 16 9.60 -4.87 16.47
CA GLN A 16 10.64 -4.50 15.50
C GLN A 16 10.06 -3.69 14.33
N PRO A 17 10.84 -2.74 13.76
CA PRO A 17 10.44 -2.02 12.57
C PRO A 17 10.22 -3.00 11.42
N ARG A 18 9.09 -2.87 10.72
CA ARG A 18 8.74 -3.78 9.62
C ARG A 18 8.69 -3.02 8.31
N ARG A 19 9.24 -3.63 7.25
CA ARG A 19 9.10 -3.12 5.89
C ARG A 19 7.97 -3.89 5.20
N LEU A 20 6.92 -3.17 4.85
CA LEU A 20 5.82 -3.71 4.07
C LEU A 20 5.80 -3.05 2.71
N ARG A 21 5.66 -3.84 1.67
CA ARG A 21 5.46 -3.39 0.31
C ARG A 21 3.97 -3.33 0.01
N ALA A 22 3.48 -2.17 -0.38
CA ALA A 22 2.10 -2.01 -0.77
C ALA A 22 1.98 -1.93 -2.30
N GLY A 23 0.99 -2.60 -2.88
CA GLY A 23 0.70 -2.53 -4.32
C GLY A 23 -0.75 -2.88 -4.63
N LEU A 24 -1.29 -2.32 -5.71
CA LEU A 24 -2.61 -2.67 -6.22
C LEU A 24 -2.53 -3.74 -7.29
N PHE A 25 -3.33 -4.78 -7.08
CA PHE A 25 -3.49 -5.89 -7.99
C PHE A 25 -4.94 -5.98 -8.46
N THR A 26 -5.19 -6.46 -9.67
CA THR A 26 -6.54 -6.85 -10.09
C THR A 26 -7.01 -8.10 -9.36
N ASN A 27 -8.29 -8.46 -9.52
CA ASN A 27 -8.81 -9.74 -9.03
C ASN A 27 -8.10 -10.95 -9.68
N ASP A 28 -7.57 -10.78 -10.90
CA ASP A 28 -6.71 -11.75 -11.60
C ASP A 28 -5.26 -11.80 -11.07
N GLY A 29 -4.91 -10.93 -10.12
CA GLY A 29 -3.57 -10.86 -9.54
C GLY A 29 -2.56 -10.09 -10.38
N GLU A 30 -3.02 -9.32 -11.38
CA GLU A 30 -2.15 -8.47 -12.19
C GLU A 30 -1.86 -7.15 -11.48
N LEU A 31 -0.58 -6.77 -11.36
CA LEU A 31 -0.18 -5.48 -10.80
C LEU A 31 -0.59 -4.34 -11.73
N ILE A 32 -1.43 -3.44 -11.22
CA ILE A 32 -1.94 -2.28 -11.97
C ILE A 32 -1.40 -0.94 -11.47
N SER A 33 -0.69 -0.93 -10.34
CA SER A 33 -0.02 0.24 -9.79
C SER A 33 1.48 0.03 -9.62
N ASP A 34 2.19 1.11 -9.32
CA ASP A 34 3.52 1.00 -8.73
C ASP A 34 3.45 0.37 -7.33
N GLN A 35 4.59 -0.13 -6.82
CA GLN A 35 4.69 -0.75 -5.51
C GLN A 35 5.55 0.11 -4.59
N HIS A 36 4.98 0.57 -3.48
CA HIS A 36 5.69 1.38 -2.51
C HIS A 36 6.20 0.53 -1.35
N GLU A 37 7.50 0.61 -1.07
CA GLU A 37 8.07 0.08 0.17
C GLU A 37 7.82 1.08 1.31
N LEU A 38 7.13 0.62 2.35
CA LEU A 38 6.75 1.37 3.53
C LEU A 38 7.53 0.83 4.71
N ALA A 39 8.34 1.68 5.31
CA ALA A 39 8.98 1.39 6.58
C ALA A 39 8.04 1.83 7.71
N PHE A 40 7.61 0.84 8.50
CA PHE A 40 6.82 1.03 9.71
C PHE A 40 7.78 1.01 10.91
N ASP A 41 8.59 2.07 11.04
CA ASP A 41 9.58 2.26 12.11
C ASP A 41 9.19 3.38 13.11
N PHE A 42 7.96 3.88 13.03
CA PHE A 42 7.49 4.99 13.88
C PHE A 42 7.32 4.60 15.35
N ASP A 43 8.12 5.23 16.23
CA ASP A 43 8.02 5.15 17.69
C ASP A 43 7.01 6.15 18.27
N SER A 44 6.66 7.21 17.52
CA SER A 44 5.75 8.29 17.93
C SER A 44 4.47 7.77 18.58
N ILE A 45 4.15 8.13 19.83
CA ILE A 45 2.92 7.67 20.54
C ILE A 45 1.62 8.13 19.84
N ASN A 46 1.69 9.24 19.09
CA ASN A 46 0.53 9.86 18.47
C ASN A 46 0.11 9.11 17.19
N PRO A 47 -1.14 8.63 17.10
CA PRO A 47 -1.62 7.88 15.92
C PRO A 47 -1.67 8.73 14.64
N ARG A 48 -1.84 10.05 14.77
CA ARG A 48 -1.78 11.00 13.65
C ARG A 48 -0.38 11.12 13.04
N ASP A 49 0.65 10.94 13.86
CA ASP A 49 2.04 11.01 13.42
C ASP A 49 2.47 9.70 12.72
N ARG A 50 1.65 8.64 12.84
CA ARG A 50 1.84 7.34 12.20
C ARG A 50 0.99 7.12 10.95
N GLU A 51 0.56 8.22 10.34
CA GLU A 51 -0.11 8.19 9.05
C GLU A 51 0.96 8.24 7.96
N LEU A 52 1.04 7.16 7.18
CA LEU A 52 1.86 7.08 5.98
C LEU A 52 0.96 7.35 4.78
N PRO A 53 0.93 8.59 4.25
CA PRO A 53 0.26 8.86 2.99
C PRO A 53 1.05 8.21 1.86
N VAL A 54 0.44 7.24 1.18
CA VAL A 54 1.04 6.53 0.05
C VAL A 54 0.31 6.90 -1.21
N ARG A 55 1.05 7.43 -2.18
CA ARG A 55 0.48 7.84 -3.47
C ARG A 55 0.79 6.77 -4.52
N PHE A 56 -0.14 5.85 -4.71
CA PHE A 56 -0.04 4.87 -5.78
C PHE A 56 -0.22 5.51 -7.15
N ILE A 57 0.80 5.36 -7.98
CA ILE A 57 0.74 5.70 -9.39
C ILE A 57 0.11 4.51 -10.11
N LEU A 58 -1.10 4.72 -10.63
CA LEU A 58 -1.81 3.74 -11.43
C LEU A 58 -1.22 3.74 -12.85
N SER A 59 -0.88 2.56 -13.35
CA SER A 59 -0.44 2.37 -14.73
C SER A 59 -1.63 2.34 -15.69
N ARG A 60 -1.38 2.32 -17.00
CA ARG A 60 -2.46 2.15 -18.01
C ARG A 60 -3.29 0.88 -17.81
N LYS A 61 -2.76 -0.16 -17.16
CA LYS A 61 -3.52 -1.37 -16.84
C LYS A 61 -4.67 -1.09 -15.86
N ALA A 62 -4.55 -0.06 -15.04
CA ALA A 62 -5.61 0.37 -14.14
C ALA A 62 -6.78 1.05 -14.87
N ASP A 63 -6.60 1.49 -16.13
CA ASP A 63 -7.71 1.99 -16.95
C ASP A 63 -8.72 0.87 -17.24
N ASP A 64 -8.23 -0.34 -17.51
CA ASP A 64 -9.07 -1.53 -17.72
C ASP A 64 -9.74 -1.95 -16.41
N ALA A 65 -9.00 -1.86 -15.30
CA ALA A 65 -9.52 -2.08 -13.95
C ALA A 65 -10.35 -0.90 -13.38
N ASN A 66 -10.65 0.13 -14.18
CA ASN A 66 -11.45 1.27 -13.72
C ASN A 66 -12.90 0.86 -13.46
N ASN A 67 -13.50 1.31 -12.35
CA ASN A 67 -14.77 0.81 -11.82
C ASN A 67 -14.77 -0.69 -11.47
N GLN A 68 -13.63 -1.37 -11.48
CA GLN A 68 -13.51 -2.76 -11.06
C GLN A 68 -13.02 -2.87 -9.61
N GLN A 69 -13.29 -4.05 -9.04
CA GLN A 69 -12.74 -4.41 -7.74
C GLN A 69 -11.27 -4.78 -7.91
N VAL A 70 -10.42 -4.07 -7.16
CA VAL A 70 -8.98 -4.30 -7.09
C VAL A 70 -8.61 -4.66 -5.66
N VAL A 71 -7.42 -5.20 -5.50
CA VAL A 71 -6.90 -5.73 -4.25
C VAL A 71 -5.60 -5.01 -3.92
N LEU A 72 -5.62 -4.19 -2.87
CA LEU A 72 -4.39 -3.69 -2.27
C LEU A 72 -3.79 -4.79 -1.42
N ARG A 73 -2.62 -5.26 -1.83
CA ARG A 73 -1.82 -6.20 -1.05
C ARG A 73 -0.71 -5.44 -0.36
N LEU A 74 -0.58 -5.73 0.93
CA LEU A 74 0.57 -5.43 1.76
C LEU A 74 1.36 -6.72 1.85
N GLU A 75 2.59 -6.69 1.39
CA GLU A 75 3.50 -7.82 1.38
C GLU A 75 4.66 -7.52 2.33
N GLU A 76 4.95 -8.41 3.27
CA GLU A 76 6.16 -8.29 4.09
C GLU A 76 7.32 -9.01 3.40
N ARG A 77 8.51 -8.41 3.45
CA ARG A 77 9.71 -9.11 3.01
C ARG A 77 10.04 -10.19 4.03
N VAL A 78 10.21 -11.43 3.59
CA VAL A 78 10.63 -12.50 4.47
C VAL A 78 12.12 -12.32 4.77
N ASP A 79 12.44 -12.08 6.04
CA ASP A 79 13.82 -11.93 6.53
C ASP A 79 14.73 -13.00 5.93
N ASP A 80 15.91 -12.56 5.46
CA ASP A 80 16.91 -13.36 4.76
C ASP A 80 16.60 -13.73 3.29
N THR A 81 15.48 -13.26 2.71
CA THR A 81 15.15 -13.54 1.30
C THR A 81 14.76 -12.30 0.48
N THR A 82 14.77 -12.44 -0.85
CA THR A 82 14.15 -11.50 -1.80
C THR A 82 12.68 -11.83 -2.06
N HIS A 83 12.12 -12.80 -1.35
CA HIS A 83 10.73 -13.18 -1.46
C HIS A 83 9.86 -12.28 -0.58
N PHE A 84 8.75 -11.83 -1.14
CA PHE A 84 7.71 -11.10 -0.46
C PHE A 84 6.55 -12.04 -0.19
N ARG A 85 5.99 -11.97 1.02
CA ARG A 85 4.81 -12.75 1.42
C ARG A 85 3.65 -11.80 1.64
N GLU A 86 2.47 -12.17 1.13
CA GLU A 86 1.25 -11.43 1.43
C GLU A 86 1.02 -11.41 2.96
N TYR A 87 1.10 -10.21 3.55
CA TYR A 87 0.81 -9.95 4.95
C TYR A 87 -0.68 -9.64 5.13
N LYS A 88 -1.23 -8.78 4.27
CA LYS A 88 -2.65 -8.40 4.32
C LYS A 88 -3.13 -7.96 2.95
N ALA A 89 -4.33 -8.39 2.59
CA ALA A 89 -5.02 -7.94 1.38
C ALA A 89 -6.32 -7.23 1.74
N MET A 90 -6.60 -6.10 1.09
CA MET A 90 -7.87 -5.39 1.16
C MET A 90 -8.43 -5.17 -0.23
N ARG A 91 -9.71 -5.48 -0.41
CA ARG A 91 -10.41 -5.27 -1.68
C ARG A 91 -11.12 -3.94 -1.66
N TYR A 92 -10.99 -3.16 -2.72
CA TYR A 92 -11.77 -1.95 -2.92
C TYR A 92 -12.03 -1.71 -4.40
N THR A 93 -13.06 -0.94 -4.70
CA THR A 93 -13.34 -0.52 -6.06
C THR A 93 -12.58 0.76 -6.34
N ILE A 94 -11.70 0.76 -7.34
CA ILE A 94 -11.12 2.02 -7.82
C ILE A 94 -12.12 2.71 -8.73
N ARG A 95 -12.36 3.98 -8.46
CA ARG A 95 -13.07 4.88 -9.36
C ARG A 95 -12.11 5.94 -9.83
N ARG A 96 -11.47 5.69 -10.97
CA ARG A 96 -10.73 6.71 -11.67
C ARG A 96 -11.73 7.60 -12.40
N SER A 97 -12.16 8.66 -11.72
CA SER A 97 -12.58 9.87 -12.42
C SER A 97 -11.35 10.37 -13.16
N PHE A 98 -11.47 10.63 -14.46
CA PHE A 98 -10.37 10.99 -15.36
C PHE A 98 -9.82 12.41 -15.08
N THR A 99 -9.74 12.82 -13.83
CA THR A 99 -9.11 14.04 -13.37
C THR A 99 -7.72 13.66 -12.87
N SER A 100 -6.74 13.92 -13.73
CA SER A 100 -5.33 14.04 -13.34
C SER A 100 -5.20 14.89 -12.09
N GLU A 101 -5.14 14.27 -10.93
CA GLU A 101 -4.54 14.88 -9.75
C GLU A 101 -3.04 14.56 -9.84
N PHE A 102 -2.38 15.25 -10.75
CA PHE A 102 -1.02 15.73 -10.54
C PHE A 102 -1.18 16.96 -9.65
N ASP A 103 -0.56 16.93 -8.46
CA ASP A 103 -0.36 18.12 -7.65
C ASP A 103 1.12 18.12 -7.26
N PHE A 104 1.70 19.32 -7.35
CA PHE A 104 3.05 19.75 -7.77
C PHE A 104 4.26 19.19 -7.00
#